data_AF-A0A2W4N343-F1
#
_entry.id   AF-A0A2W4N343-F1
#
_cell.length_a   1.000
_cell.length_b   1.000
_cell.length_c   1.000
_cell.angle_alpha   90.00
_cell.angle_beta   90.00
_cell.angle_gamma   90.00
#
_symmetry.space_group_name_H-M   'P 1'
#
loop_
_entity.id
_entity.type
_entity.pdbx_description
1 polymer ?
#
loop_
_entity_poly.entity_id
_entity_poly.type
_entity_poly.pdbx_seq_one_letter_code
_entity_poly.pdbx_strand_id
1 'polypeptide(L)' 'MSGNGRRLDAIEVDWEHVVPLADVQEARISLAEELAAYYHAPVDELTDLDVARYLVRVQGLRYLRPGLSVW' A
#
# COMPACT_ATOMS: atom_id res chain seq x y z
N MET A 1 33.50 2.82 1.47
CA MET A 1 32.33 1.92 1.63
C MET A 1 31.17 2.78 2.11
N SER A 2 30.41 3.37 1.18
CA SER A 2 29.23 4.18 1.54
C SER A 2 28.01 3.28 1.49
N GLY A 3 27.44 2.98 2.65
CA GLY A 3 26.18 2.24 2.76
C GLY A 3 25.05 3.10 2.18
N ASN A 4 24.52 2.69 1.03
CA ASN A 4 23.30 3.24 0.44
C ASN A 4 22.13 2.98 1.41
N GLY A 5 21.75 3.99 2.18
CA GLY A 5 20.46 4.01 2.86
C GLY A 5 19.35 4.07 1.80
N ARG A 6 18.83 2.91 1.38
CA ARG A 6 17.61 2.83 0.58
C ARG A 6 16.49 3.50 1.37
N ARG A 7 16.13 4.73 1.02
CA ARG A 7 14.79 5.26 1.33
C ARG A 7 13.81 4.27 0.68
N LEU A 8 13.06 3.54 1.49
CA LEU A 8 11.97 2.73 0.99
C LEU A 8 10.85 3.70 0.62
N ASP A 9 10.61 3.86 -0.68
CA ASP A 9 9.46 4.61 -1.18
C ASP A 9 8.20 3.84 -0.74
N ALA A 10 7.43 4.42 0.18
CA ALA A 10 6.25 3.80 0.78
C ALA A 10 5.17 4.85 1.09
N ILE A 11 3.92 4.41 1.08
CA ILE A 11 2.75 5.23 1.40
C ILE A 11 2.36 4.98 2.85
N GLU A 12 2.35 6.04 3.67
CA GLU A 12 1.78 5.99 5.01
C GLU A 12 0.25 6.07 4.91
N VAL A 13 -0.45 5.03 5.38
CA VAL A 13 -1.92 4.98 5.33
C VAL A 13 -2.51 5.53 6.63
N ASP A 14 -1.94 5.11 7.76
CA ASP A 14 -2.24 5.61 9.10
C ASP A 14 -1.00 5.45 10.02
N TRP A 15 -1.21 5.56 11.33
CA TRP A 15 -0.14 5.47 12.33
C TRP A 15 0.41 4.05 12.48
N GLU A 16 -0.37 3.02 12.11
CA GLU A 16 0.01 1.61 12.18
C GLU A 16 0.52 1.06 10.87
N HIS A 17 0.06 1.59 9.74
CA HIS A 17 0.24 0.95 8.44
C HIS A 17 1.07 1.76 7.46
N VAL A 18 2.03 1.08 6.84
CA VAL A 18 2.86 1.61 5.75
C VAL A 18 2.92 0.57 4.63
N VAL A 19 2.57 0.99 3.42
CA VAL A 19 2.53 0.12 2.24
C VAL A 19 3.69 0.48 1.31
N PRO A 20 4.60 -0.46 0.97
CA PRO A 20 5.64 -0.20 -0.03
C PRO A 20 5.04 0.23 -1.38
N LEU A 21 5.66 1.21 -2.04
CA LEU A 21 5.18 1.70 -3.33
C LEU A 21 5.19 0.59 -4.41
N ALA A 22 6.14 -0.34 -4.31
CA ALA A 22 6.20 -1.50 -5.20
C ALA A 22 4.93 -2.36 -5.10
N ASP A 23 4.44 -2.64 -3.89
CA ASP A 23 3.20 -3.38 -3.66
C ASP A 23 1.99 -2.60 -4.20
N VAL A 24 1.97 -1.27 -4.06
CA VAL A 24 0.91 -0.41 -4.63
C VAL A 24 0.88 -0.51 -6.15
N GLN A 25 2.04 -0.46 -6.80
CA GLN A 25 2.16 -0.57 -8.26
C GLN A 25 1.75 -1.96 -8.76
N GLU A 26 2.18 -3.01 -8.08
CA GLU A 26 1.80 -4.39 -8.38
C GLU A 26 0.29 -4.59 -8.23
N ALA A 27 -0.30 -4.09 -7.14
CA ALA A 27 -1.73 -4.21 -6.87
C ALA A 27 -2.57 -3.44 -7.90
N ARG A 28 -2.13 -2.25 -8.32
CA ARG A 28 -2.82 -1.47 -9.36
C ARG A 28 -2.97 -2.24 -10.66
N ILE A 29 -1.98 -3.08 -11.01
CA ILE A 29 -2.00 -3.90 -12.23
C ILE A 29 -2.77 -5.20 -11.98
N SER A 30 -2.42 -5.94 -10.93
CA SER A 30 -2.94 -7.29 -10.68
C SER A 30 -4.37 -7.31 -10.15
N LEU A 31 -4.81 -6.24 -9.48
CA LEU A 31 -6.14 -6.11 -8.87
C LEU A 31 -6.97 -4.99 -9.54
N ALA A 32 -6.65 -4.61 -10.78
CA ALA A 32 -7.27 -3.45 -11.45
C ALA A 32 -8.81 -3.52 -11.48
N GLU A 33 -9.38 -4.68 -11.85
CA GLU A 33 -10.83 -4.89 -11.93
C GLU A 33 -11.49 -4.83 -10.55
N GLU A 34 -10.85 -5.43 -9.54
CA GLU A 34 -11.33 -5.46 -8.16
C GLU A 34 -11.32 -4.06 -7.53
N LEU A 35 -10.25 -3.31 -7.74
CA LEU A 35 -10.11 -1.92 -7.31
C LEU A 35 -11.18 -1.03 -7.94
N ALA A 36 -11.39 -1.18 -9.25
CA ALA A 36 -12.39 -0.40 -9.97
C ALA A 36 -13.81 -0.69 -9.49
N ALA A 37 -14.11 -1.96 -9.21
CA ALA A 37 -15.39 -2.37 -8.64
C ALA A 37 -15.58 -1.85 -7.21
N TYR A 38 -14.55 -1.91 -6.37
CA TYR A 38 -14.61 -1.49 -4.96
C TYR A 38 -14.83 0.02 -4.81
N TYR A 39 -14.10 0.83 -5.59
CA TYR A 39 -14.18 2.29 -5.53
C TYR A 39 -15.25 2.89 -6.45
N HIS A 40 -15.92 2.06 -7.27
CA HIS A 40 -16.87 2.49 -8.29
C HIS A 40 -16.27 3.57 -9.23
N ALA A 41 -14.98 3.45 -9.54
CA ALA A 41 -14.22 4.40 -10.35
C ALA A 41 -13.17 3.67 -11.19
N PRO A 42 -12.80 4.18 -12.38
CA PRO A 42 -11.68 3.64 -13.16
C PRO A 42 -10.36 3.60 -12.37
N VAL A 43 -9.54 2.57 -12.61
CA VAL A 43 -8.28 2.36 -11.85
C VAL A 43 -7.25 3.48 -12.06
N ASP A 44 -7.29 4.17 -13.20
CA ASP A 44 -6.44 5.32 -13.53
C ASP A 44 -6.85 6.60 -12.79
N GLU A 45 -8.07 6.67 -12.27
CA GLU A 45 -8.54 7.76 -11.39
C GLU A 45 -8.16 7.53 -9.92
N LEU A 46 -7.79 6.31 -9.53
CA LEU A 46 -7.41 5.99 -8.16
C LEU A 46 -6.03 6.53 -7.81
N THR A 47 -5.90 7.14 -6.63
CA THR A 47 -4.60 7.58 -6.12
C THR A 47 -3.81 6.41 -5.54
N ASP A 48 -2.49 6.56 -5.40
CA ASP A 48 -1.67 5.56 -4.72
C ASP A 48 -2.11 5.33 -3.27
N LEU A 49 -2.68 6.37 -2.63
CA LEU A 49 -3.27 6.25 -1.30
C LEU A 49 -4.53 5.39 -1.29
N ASP A 50 -5.37 5.46 -2.32
CA ASP A 50 -6.59 4.63 -2.42
C ASP A 50 -6.22 3.14 -2.58
N VAL A 51 -5.23 2.85 -3.42
CA VAL A 51 -4.71 1.50 -3.59
C VAL A 51 -4.03 1.01 -2.31
N ALA A 52 -3.23 1.85 -1.63
CA ALA A 52 -2.61 1.50 -0.36
C ALA A 52 -3.65 1.22 0.74
N ARG A 53 -4.70 2.04 0.84
CA ARG A 53 -5.84 1.81 1.76
C ARG A 53 -6.55 0.50 1.48
N TYR A 54 -6.73 0.17 0.21
CA TYR A 54 -7.30 -1.11 -0.20
C TYR A 54 -6.44 -2.27 0.30
N LEU A 55 -5.13 -2.21 0.06
CA LEU A 55 -4.19 -3.23 0.52
C LEU A 55 -4.21 -3.41 2.04
N VAL A 56 -4.23 -2.32 2.81
CA VAL A 56 -4.38 -2.39 4.29
C VAL A 56 -5.71 -3.00 4.69
N ARG A 57 -6.80 -2.67 3.98
CA ARG A 57 -8.13 -3.24 4.26
C ARG A 57 -8.15 -4.76 4.13
N VAL A 58 -7.52 -5.31 3.09
CA VAL A 58 -7.56 -6.75 2.79
C VAL A 58 -6.43 -7.55 3.44
N GLN A 59 -5.28 -6.91 3.72
CA GLN A 59 -4.05 -7.55 4.18
C GLN A 59 -3.37 -6.74 5.31
N GLY A 60 -4.13 -6.09 6.19
CA GLY A 60 -3.61 -5.14 7.18
C GLY A 60 -2.38 -5.58 7.97
N LEU A 61 -2.35 -6.84 8.44
CA LEU A 61 -1.22 -7.40 9.19
C LEU A 61 0.10 -7.39 8.41
N ARG A 62 0.05 -7.50 7.08
CA ARG A 62 1.24 -7.47 6.20
C ARG A 62 1.90 -6.09 6.19
N TYR A 63 1.11 -5.05 6.43
CA TYR A 63 1.52 -3.66 6.26
C TYR A 63 1.71 -2.92 7.58
N LEU A 64 1.68 -3.62 8.72
CA LEU A 64 2.01 -3.03 10.01
C LEU A 64 3.45 -2.49 10.02
N ARG A 65 3.64 -1.28 10.55
CA ARG A 65 4.95 -0.70 10.76
C ARG A 65 5.76 -1.63 11.66
N PRO A 66 7.04 -1.89 11.33
CA PRO A 66 7.93 -2.62 12.22
C PRO A 66 7.99 -1.95 13.59
N GLY A 67 7.82 -2.74 14.65
CA GLY A 67 7.86 -2.25 16.05
C GLY A 67 6.49 -1.96 16.68
N LEU A 68 5.40 -2.06 15.93
CA LEU A 68 4.06 -2.18 16.50
C LEU A 68 3.77 -3.66 16.78
N SER A 69 3.90 -4.05 18.05
CA SER A 69 3.45 -5.35 18.53
C SER A 69 1.95 -5.30 18.75
N VAL A 70 1.19 -6.16 18.07
CA VAL A 70 -0.18 -6.51 18.46
C VAL A 70 -0.07 -7.27 19.79
N TRP A 71 -0.42 -6.62 20.89
CA TRP A 71 -0.47 -7.21 22.23
C TRP A 71 -1.79 -7.92 22.47
#